data_AF-V9GAH7-F1
#
_entry.id   AF-V9GAH7-F1
#
_cell.length_a   1.000
_cell.length_b   1.000
_cell.length_c   1.000
_cell.angle_alpha   90.00
_cell.angle_beta   90.00
_cell.angle_gamma   90.00
#
_symmetry.space_group_name_H-M   'P 1'
#
loop_
_entity.id
_entity.type
_entity.pdbx_description
1 polymer ?
#
loop_
_entity_poly.entity_id
_entity_poly.type
_entity_poly.pdbx_seq_one_letter_code
_entity_poly.pdbx_strand_id
1 'polypeptide(L)'
;MTPLKLILTGSALASFASSLNSLFMLISNETLESALYWLTGSVSNSNLNHTLQMLPYFSLAWVVSLFMCRSLNIMAMGDDVATGLGQRMAWMRVATIVVVVILAGGSVALAGPIGFIGIMVPHISRWLVGNDHRWVLPYSAVLGAAFLLLADLLSRFMLPSKEVPVGVTTAILGVFFVVVLVRRKTLA
;
A
#
# COMPACT_ATOMS: atom_id res chain seq x y z
N MET A 1 0.00 -19.35 -12.78
CA MET A 1 0.11 -19.50 -11.31
C MET A 1 -1.25 -19.30 -10.69
N THR A 2 -1.69 -20.22 -9.83
CA THR A 2 -2.94 -20.03 -9.09
C THR A 2 -2.75 -18.94 -8.03
N PRO A 3 -3.78 -18.13 -7.73
CA PRO A 3 -3.70 -17.08 -6.71
C PRO A 3 -3.19 -17.60 -5.37
N LEU A 4 -3.62 -18.81 -4.98
CA LEU A 4 -3.22 -19.45 -3.72
C LEU A 4 -1.71 -19.72 -3.63
N LYS A 5 -1.08 -20.19 -4.71
CA LYS A 5 0.38 -20.38 -4.74
C LYS A 5 1.11 -19.06 -4.55
N LEU A 6 0.63 -17.98 -5.17
CA LEU A 6 1.25 -16.66 -5.06
C LEU A 6 1.15 -16.12 -3.62
N ILE A 7 0.00 -16.32 -2.96
CA ILE A 7 -0.20 -15.94 -1.55
C ILE A 7 0.75 -16.72 -0.64
N LEU A 8 0.86 -18.04 -0.80
CA LEU A 8 1.74 -18.87 0.02
C LEU A 8 3.23 -18.56 -0.20
N THR A 9 3.66 -18.38 -1.45
CA THR A 9 5.04 -17.99 -1.74
C THR A 9 5.35 -16.62 -1.17
N GLY A 10 4.43 -15.66 -1.29
CA GLY A 10 4.57 -14.32 -0.72
C GLY A 10 4.65 -14.33 0.80
N SER A 11 3.80 -15.10 1.50
CA SER A 11 3.84 -15.19 2.96
C SER A 11 5.11 -15.86 3.47
N ALA A 12 5.59 -16.92 2.79
CA ALA A 12 6.87 -17.55 3.13
C ALA A 12 8.05 -16.58 2.97
N LEU A 13 8.07 -15.81 1.87
CA LEU A 13 9.12 -14.81 1.62
C LEU A 13 9.07 -13.67 2.63
N ALA A 14 7.87 -13.21 3.01
CA ALA A 14 7.68 -12.19 4.03
C ALA A 14 8.20 -12.66 5.40
N SER A 15 7.89 -13.90 5.81
CA SER A 15 8.40 -14.48 7.05
C SER A 15 9.93 -14.59 7.04
N PHE A 16 10.51 -15.03 5.92
CA PHE A 16 11.96 -15.10 5.75
C PHE A 16 12.62 -13.72 5.87
N ALA A 17 12.07 -12.71 5.19
CA ALA A 17 12.55 -11.33 5.28
C ALA A 17 12.42 -10.77 6.71
N SER A 18 11.34 -11.12 7.42
CA SER A 18 11.15 -10.74 8.82
C SER A 18 12.22 -11.37 9.72
N SER A 19 12.58 -12.64 9.51
CA SER A 19 13.65 -13.28 10.28
C SER A 19 15.02 -12.64 10.01
N LEU A 20 15.31 -12.26 8.76
CA LEU A 20 16.52 -11.50 8.43
C LEU A 20 16.55 -10.13 9.10
N ASN A 21 15.42 -9.42 9.14
CA ASN A 21 15.31 -8.14 9.83
C ASN A 21 15.62 -8.30 11.33
N SER A 22 15.06 -9.32 11.99
CA SER A 22 15.37 -9.62 13.40
C SER A 22 16.85 -9.94 13.62
N LEU A 23 17.48 -10.69 12.70
CA LEU A 23 18.91 -10.99 12.77
C LEU A 23 19.75 -9.70 12.66
N PHE A 24 19.43 -8.81 11.74
CA PHE A 24 20.15 -7.54 11.61
C PHE A 24 19.97 -6.65 12.84
N MET A 25 18.77 -6.61 13.43
CA MET A 25 18.54 -5.88 14.68
C MET A 25 19.37 -6.43 15.84
N LEU A 26 19.56 -7.75 15.93
CA LEU A 26 20.37 -8.40 16.96
C LEU A 26 21.86 -8.07 16.84
N ILE A 27 22.36 -7.87 15.61
CA ILE A 27 23.79 -7.64 15.35
C ILE A 27 24.11 -6.13 15.27
N SER A 28 23.12 -5.29 14.97
CA SER A 28 23.31 -3.84 14.83
C SER A 28 23.56 -3.16 16.18
N ASN A 29 24.43 -2.15 16.18
CA ASN A 29 24.61 -1.21 17.29
C ASN A 29 23.55 -0.08 17.32
N GLU A 30 22.58 -0.10 16.41
CA GLU A 30 21.43 0.81 16.41
C GLU A 30 20.60 0.60 17.67
N THR A 31 19.98 1.67 18.18
CA THR A 31 19.07 1.50 19.31
C THR A 31 17.83 0.75 18.84
N LEU A 32 17.39 -0.23 19.64
CA LEU A 32 16.12 -0.93 19.45
C LEU A 32 14.95 0.05 19.24
N GLU A 33 15.02 1.22 19.89
CA GLU A 33 14.03 2.28 19.77
C GLU A 33 13.99 2.90 18.36
N SER A 34 15.13 3.25 17.75
CA SER A 34 15.20 3.75 16.37
C SER A 34 14.62 2.74 15.36
N ALA A 35 14.98 1.47 15.53
CA ALA A 35 14.54 0.39 14.65
C ALA A 35 13.02 0.16 14.75
N LEU A 36 12.49 0.13 15.98
CA LEU A 36 11.05 0.03 16.21
C LEU A 36 10.30 1.26 15.69
N TYR A 37 10.85 2.46 15.84
CA TYR A 37 10.26 3.68 15.31
C TYR A 37 10.12 3.60 13.78
N TRP A 38 11.17 3.18 13.06
CA TRP A 38 11.08 2.98 11.61
C TRP A 38 10.04 1.92 11.22
N LEU A 39 9.98 0.80 11.95
CA LEU A 39 9.00 -0.27 11.73
C LEU A 39 7.55 0.12 12.01
N THR A 40 7.30 1.17 12.79
CA THR A 40 5.93 1.68 13.00
C THR A 40 5.43 2.59 11.88
N GLY A 41 6.32 3.07 11.00
CA GLY A 41 5.99 3.97 9.90
C GLY A 41 5.75 5.41 10.36
N SER A 42 6.57 6.32 9.88
CA SER A 42 6.48 7.76 10.20
C SER A 42 6.89 8.63 9.02
N VAL A 43 6.22 9.78 8.87
CA VAL A 43 6.55 10.81 7.87
C VAL A 43 7.44 11.91 8.46
N SER A 44 7.58 11.98 9.79
CA SER A 44 8.32 13.04 10.48
C SER A 44 9.81 13.06 10.16
N ASN A 45 10.42 11.91 9.88
CA ASN A 45 11.84 11.79 9.57
C ASN A 45 12.15 11.83 8.06
N SER A 46 11.19 12.23 7.23
CA SER A 46 11.37 12.24 5.77
C SER A 46 12.20 13.44 5.31
N ASN A 47 13.28 13.18 4.57
CA ASN A 47 14.09 14.24 3.97
C ASN A 47 13.51 14.64 2.61
N LEU A 48 13.12 15.90 2.46
CA LEU A 48 12.51 16.42 1.24
C LEU A 48 13.38 16.17 -0.01
N ASN A 49 14.72 16.20 0.13
CA ASN A 49 15.63 15.94 -0.99
C ASN A 49 15.54 14.48 -1.47
N HIS A 50 15.46 13.51 -0.55
CA HIS A 50 15.29 12.11 -0.92
C HIS A 50 13.92 11.87 -1.58
N THR A 51 12.87 12.52 -1.08
CA THR A 51 11.54 12.47 -1.71
C THR A 51 11.55 13.03 -3.12
N LEU A 52 12.20 14.18 -3.35
CA LEU A 52 12.31 14.80 -4.67
C LEU A 52 13.12 13.93 -5.65
N GLN A 53 14.17 13.26 -5.18
CA GLN A 53 14.97 12.34 -6.00
C GLN A 53 14.18 11.11 -6.43
N MET A 54 13.27 10.60 -5.58
CA MET A 54 12.44 9.46 -5.92
C MET A 54 11.22 9.83 -6.76
N LEU A 55 10.73 11.08 -6.65
CA LEU A 55 9.56 11.60 -7.37
C LEU A 55 9.49 11.22 -8.87
N PRO A 56 10.57 11.32 -9.69
CA PRO A 56 10.49 10.93 -11.11
C PRO A 56 10.13 9.44 -11.28
N TYR A 57 10.69 8.55 -10.46
CA TYR A 57 10.39 7.11 -10.51
C TYR A 57 8.95 6.82 -10.11
N PHE A 58 8.44 7.48 -9.07
CA PHE A 58 7.04 7.37 -8.66
C PHE A 58 6.10 7.90 -9.74
N SER A 59 6.40 9.07 -10.31
CA SER A 59 5.59 9.68 -11.35
C SER A 59 5.51 8.79 -12.60
N LEU A 60 6.63 8.20 -13.02
CA LEU A 60 6.68 7.27 -14.14
C LEU A 60 5.90 5.99 -13.86
N ALA A 61 6.10 5.34 -12.71
CA ALA A 61 5.34 4.15 -12.33
C ALA A 61 3.83 4.46 -12.21
N TRP A 62 3.48 5.64 -11.71
CA TRP A 62 2.10 6.09 -11.61
C TRP A 62 1.46 6.29 -12.98
N VAL A 63 2.13 6.99 -13.90
CA VAL A 63 1.67 7.18 -15.28
C VAL A 63 1.51 5.83 -16.00
N VAL A 64 2.48 4.93 -15.85
CA VAL A 64 2.39 3.56 -16.42
C VAL A 64 1.16 2.83 -15.87
N SER A 65 0.86 2.96 -14.56
CA SER A 65 -0.33 2.35 -13.96
C SER A 65 -1.63 2.87 -14.59
N LEU A 66 -1.69 4.15 -14.97
CA LEU A 66 -2.86 4.75 -15.61
C LEU A 66 -3.10 4.21 -17.03
N PHE A 67 -2.03 3.94 -17.78
CA PHE A 67 -2.13 3.27 -19.09
C PHE A 67 -2.60 1.81 -18.97
N MET A 68 -2.33 1.18 -17.82
CA MET A 68 -2.70 -0.20 -17.53
C MET A 68 -4.17 -0.39 -17.12
N CYS A 69 -4.92 0.69 -16.82
CA CYS A 69 -6.30 0.65 -16.35
C CYS A 69 -7.23 -0.26 -17.17
N ARG A 70 -7.15 -0.17 -18.51
CA ARG A 70 -8.03 -0.97 -19.40
C ARG A 70 -7.76 -2.47 -19.22
N SER A 71 -6.49 -2.85 -19.25
CA SER A 71 -6.04 -4.22 -19.07
C SER A 71 -6.36 -4.74 -17.67
N LEU A 72 -6.31 -3.89 -16.64
CA LEU A 72 -6.73 -4.25 -15.28
C LEU A 72 -8.23 -4.50 -15.17
N ASN A 73 -9.06 -3.69 -15.84
CA ASN A 73 -10.51 -3.92 -15.90
C ASN A 73 -10.85 -5.25 -16.60
N ILE A 74 -10.16 -5.58 -17.68
CA ILE A 74 -10.38 -6.85 -18.40
C ILE A 74 -9.95 -8.03 -17.52
N MET A 75 -8.82 -7.94 -16.82
CA MET A 75 -8.40 -8.98 -15.85
C MET A 75 -9.42 -9.18 -14.72
N ALA A 76 -10.11 -8.11 -14.31
CA ALA A 76 -11.13 -8.19 -13.26
C ALA A 76 -12.37 -8.97 -13.69
N MET A 77 -12.61 -9.17 -15.01
CA MET A 77 -13.70 -9.99 -15.53
C MET A 77 -13.44 -11.50 -15.45
N GLY A 78 -12.21 -11.91 -15.11
CA GLY A 78 -11.80 -13.30 -15.01
C GLY A 78 -10.76 -13.69 -16.05
N ASP A 79 -9.97 -14.72 -15.74
CA ASP A 79 -8.83 -15.14 -16.56
C ASP A 79 -9.26 -15.65 -17.95
N ASP A 80 -10.38 -16.38 -18.03
CA ASP A 80 -10.88 -16.95 -19.28
C ASP A 80 -11.38 -15.86 -20.24
N VAL A 81 -12.14 -14.90 -19.71
CA VAL A 81 -12.66 -13.75 -20.48
C VAL A 81 -11.50 -12.88 -20.98
N ALA A 82 -10.53 -12.60 -20.11
CA ALA A 82 -9.37 -11.78 -20.46
C ALA A 82 -8.52 -12.45 -21.55
N THR A 83 -8.30 -13.76 -21.44
CA THR A 83 -7.55 -14.53 -22.44
C THR A 83 -8.32 -14.58 -23.77
N GLY A 84 -9.64 -14.73 -23.73
CA GLY A 84 -10.52 -14.68 -24.93
C GLY A 84 -10.51 -13.34 -25.65
N LEU A 85 -10.28 -12.23 -24.92
CA LEU A 85 -10.12 -10.88 -25.48
C LEU A 85 -8.69 -10.59 -26.00
N GLY A 86 -7.83 -11.62 -26.07
CA GLY A 86 -6.47 -11.52 -26.60
C GLY A 86 -5.44 -10.99 -25.59
N GLN A 87 -5.80 -10.87 -24.31
CA GLN A 87 -4.90 -10.35 -23.29
C GLN A 87 -3.84 -11.38 -22.91
N ARG A 88 -2.57 -10.97 -22.96
CA ARG A 88 -1.43 -11.77 -22.49
C ARG A 88 -1.34 -11.70 -20.96
N MET A 89 -2.11 -12.54 -20.27
CA MET A 89 -2.28 -12.51 -18.81
C MET A 89 -0.97 -12.58 -18.03
N ALA A 90 -0.03 -13.45 -18.44
CA ALA A 90 1.26 -13.58 -17.77
C ALA A 90 2.06 -12.27 -17.78
N TRP A 91 2.18 -11.65 -18.96
CA TRP A 91 2.87 -10.37 -19.12
C TRP A 91 2.21 -9.25 -18.34
N MET A 92 0.87 -9.17 -18.39
CA MET A 92 0.14 -8.14 -17.66
C MET A 92 0.31 -8.27 -16.14
N ARG A 93 0.31 -9.50 -15.61
CA ARG A 93 0.56 -9.75 -14.18
C ARG A 93 1.96 -9.32 -13.78
N VAL A 94 2.99 -9.70 -14.56
CA VAL A 94 4.38 -9.31 -14.28
C VAL A 94 4.53 -7.79 -14.31
N ALA A 95 4.00 -7.13 -15.35
CA ALA A 95 4.04 -5.67 -15.43
C ALA A 95 3.34 -5.01 -14.24
N THR A 96 2.18 -5.54 -13.82
CA THR A 96 1.43 -4.99 -12.68
C THR A 96 2.22 -5.15 -11.39
N ILE A 97 2.85 -6.33 -11.18
CA ILE A 97 3.70 -6.58 -10.03
C ILE A 97 4.87 -5.59 -9.99
N VAL A 98 5.56 -5.37 -11.10
CA VAL A 98 6.69 -4.43 -11.18
C VAL A 98 6.26 -3.02 -10.78
N VAL A 99 5.14 -2.53 -11.32
CA VAL A 99 4.60 -1.20 -10.98
C VAL A 99 4.24 -1.11 -9.50
N VAL A 100 3.56 -2.13 -8.95
CA VAL A 100 3.20 -2.19 -7.53
C VAL A 100 4.43 -2.23 -6.64
N VAL A 101 5.47 -2.99 -7.00
CA VAL A 101 6.71 -3.08 -6.24
C VAL A 101 7.44 -1.74 -6.21
N ILE A 102 7.50 -1.02 -7.33
CA ILE A 102 8.13 0.31 -7.38
C ILE A 102 7.36 1.30 -6.50
N LEU A 103 6.03 1.37 -6.64
CA LEU A 103 5.20 2.32 -5.90
C LEU A 103 5.15 1.98 -4.39
N ALA A 104 4.84 0.73 -4.04
CA ALA A 104 4.71 0.32 -2.64
C ALA A 104 6.08 0.22 -1.95
N GLY A 105 7.07 -0.41 -2.61
CA GLY A 105 8.42 -0.54 -2.06
C GLY A 105 9.10 0.81 -1.88
N GLY A 106 8.97 1.72 -2.86
CA GLY A 106 9.45 3.09 -2.72
C GLY A 106 8.77 3.83 -1.56
N SER A 107 7.45 3.66 -1.41
CA SER A 107 6.70 4.32 -0.33
C SER A 107 7.18 3.83 1.04
N VAL A 108 7.41 2.53 1.19
CA VAL A 108 7.91 1.94 2.44
C VAL A 108 9.35 2.38 2.72
N ALA A 109 10.19 2.52 1.70
CA ALA A 109 11.56 3.01 1.87
C ALA A 109 11.60 4.46 2.41
N LEU A 110 10.66 5.31 2.00
CA LEU A 110 10.62 6.73 2.41
C LEU A 110 9.92 6.96 3.75
N ALA A 111 8.77 6.31 3.99
CA ALA A 111 7.89 6.59 5.13
C ALA A 111 7.80 5.44 6.13
N GLY A 112 8.52 4.34 5.90
CA GLY A 112 8.33 3.10 6.64
C GLY A 112 7.03 2.36 6.26
N PRO A 113 6.78 1.20 6.87
CA PRO A 113 5.62 0.38 6.55
C PRO A 113 4.34 0.96 7.15
N ILE A 114 3.56 1.66 6.33
CA ILE A 114 2.25 2.21 6.73
C ILE A 114 1.13 1.29 6.21
N GLY A 115 0.38 0.67 7.12
CA GLY A 115 -0.69 -0.25 6.81
C GLY A 115 -2.04 0.41 6.51
N PHE A 116 -3.02 -0.43 6.12
CA PHE A 116 -4.46 -0.12 5.94
C PHE A 116 -4.86 0.86 4.84
N ILE A 117 -4.02 1.82 4.45
CA ILE A 117 -4.32 2.79 3.38
C ILE A 117 -4.70 2.06 2.08
N GLY A 118 -3.90 1.07 1.68
CA GLY A 118 -4.14 0.25 0.50
C GLY A 118 -5.40 -0.63 0.55
N ILE A 119 -5.99 -0.83 1.73
CA ILE A 119 -7.24 -1.56 1.90
C ILE A 119 -8.41 -0.59 1.91
N MET A 120 -8.35 0.45 2.74
CA MET A 120 -9.44 1.39 2.96
C MET A 120 -9.72 2.26 1.74
N VAL A 121 -8.67 2.88 1.20
CA VAL A 121 -8.80 3.95 0.21
C VAL A 121 -9.39 3.45 -1.10
N PRO A 122 -8.95 2.31 -1.68
CA PRO A 122 -9.58 1.79 -2.88
C PRO A 122 -11.05 1.38 -2.67
N HIS A 123 -11.44 0.95 -1.47
CA HIS A 123 -12.84 0.65 -1.16
C HIS A 123 -13.70 1.91 -1.11
N ILE A 124 -13.20 2.98 -0.48
CA ILE A 124 -13.88 4.28 -0.44
C ILE A 124 -13.96 4.87 -1.86
N SER A 125 -12.86 4.81 -2.61
CA SER A 125 -12.80 5.26 -4.00
C SER A 125 -13.85 4.53 -4.85
N ARG A 126 -13.95 3.20 -4.76
CA ARG A 126 -14.96 2.43 -5.50
C ARG A 126 -16.40 2.79 -5.13
N TRP A 127 -16.66 3.14 -3.88
CA TRP A 127 -17.98 3.59 -3.46
C TRP A 127 -18.36 4.94 -4.09
N LEU A 128 -17.37 5.81 -4.37
CA LEU A 128 -17.58 7.14 -4.97
C LEU A 128 -17.67 7.11 -6.50
N VAL A 129 -16.78 6.35 -7.17
CA VAL A 129 -16.63 6.40 -8.64
C VAL A 129 -16.95 5.08 -9.35
N GLY A 130 -17.37 4.04 -8.62
CA GLY A 130 -17.64 2.71 -9.17
C GLY A 130 -16.39 1.84 -9.33
N ASN A 131 -16.48 0.77 -10.13
CA ASN A 131 -15.44 -0.27 -10.22
C ASN A 131 -14.43 -0.08 -11.37
N ASP A 132 -14.55 0.97 -12.17
CA ASP A 132 -13.63 1.22 -13.30
C ASP A 132 -12.28 1.74 -12.79
N HIS A 133 -11.20 0.98 -13.04
CA HIS A 133 -9.84 1.32 -12.63
C HIS A 133 -9.36 2.68 -13.17
N ARG A 134 -9.90 3.16 -14.31
CA ARG A 134 -9.57 4.48 -14.87
C ARG A 134 -9.89 5.61 -13.89
N TRP A 135 -10.93 5.45 -13.08
CA TRP A 135 -11.33 6.41 -12.06
C TRP A 135 -10.85 5.99 -10.68
N VAL A 136 -10.89 4.70 -10.35
CA VAL A 136 -10.48 4.21 -9.03
C VAL A 136 -9.02 4.55 -8.74
N LEU A 137 -8.10 4.42 -9.70
CA LEU A 137 -6.68 4.73 -9.51
C LEU A 137 -6.43 6.21 -9.16
N PRO A 138 -6.79 7.21 -10.00
CA PRO A 138 -6.56 8.62 -9.66
C PRO A 138 -7.27 9.04 -8.37
N TYR A 139 -8.50 8.60 -8.15
CA TYR A 139 -9.22 8.90 -6.91
C TYR A 139 -8.55 8.25 -5.70
N SER A 140 -8.03 7.03 -5.82
CA SER A 140 -7.30 6.39 -4.72
C SER A 140 -5.99 7.10 -4.39
N ALA A 141 -5.29 7.66 -5.37
CA ALA A 141 -4.08 8.45 -5.11
C ALA A 141 -4.41 9.72 -4.32
N VAL A 142 -5.43 10.48 -4.74
CA VAL A 142 -5.83 11.73 -4.08
C VAL A 142 -6.42 11.45 -2.69
N LEU A 143 -7.37 10.51 -2.58
CA LEU A 143 -7.97 10.14 -1.31
C LEU A 143 -6.96 9.51 -0.36
N GLY A 144 -5.98 8.77 -0.88
CA GLY A 144 -4.90 8.18 -0.09
C GLY A 144 -3.98 9.23 0.50
N ALA A 145 -3.59 10.22 -0.31
CA ALA A 145 -2.82 11.37 0.17
C ALA A 145 -3.60 12.16 1.23
N ALA A 146 -4.88 12.46 0.97
CA ALA A 146 -5.73 13.17 1.92
C ALA A 146 -5.91 12.38 3.24
N PHE A 147 -6.16 11.07 3.15
CA PHE A 147 -6.30 10.21 4.33
C PHE A 147 -5.02 10.14 5.15
N LEU A 148 -3.86 9.99 4.50
CA LEU A 148 -2.58 9.97 5.21
C LEU A 148 -2.28 11.31 5.90
N LEU A 149 -2.56 12.44 5.23
CA LEU A 149 -2.39 13.77 5.83
C LEU A 149 -3.32 13.97 7.03
N LEU A 150 -4.57 13.52 6.94
CA LEU A 150 -5.51 13.56 8.07
C LEU A 150 -5.03 12.66 9.23
N ALA A 151 -4.49 11.48 8.92
CA ALA A 151 -3.93 10.59 9.94
C ALA A 151 -2.69 11.21 10.62
N ASP A 152 -1.80 11.86 9.88
CA ASP A 152 -0.63 12.57 10.43
C ASP A 152 -1.07 13.76 11.29
N LEU A 153 -2.09 14.50 10.86
CA LEU A 153 -2.64 15.60 11.64
C LEU A 153 -3.23 15.08 12.96
N LEU A 154 -4.02 14.01 12.91
CA LEU A 154 -4.61 13.38 14.09
C LEU A 154 -3.55 12.83 15.05
N SER A 155 -2.47 12.23 14.53
CA SER A 155 -1.40 11.68 15.36
C SER A 155 -0.72 12.78 16.21
N ARG A 156 -0.52 13.97 15.63
CA ARG A 156 0.04 15.15 16.31
C ARG A 156 -0.85 15.70 17.42
N PHE A 157 -2.17 15.57 17.30
CA PHE A 157 -3.12 16.03 18.31
C PHE A 157 -3.33 15.04 19.47
N MET A 158 -3.13 13.73 19.26
CA MET A 158 -3.42 12.72 20.29
C MET A 158 -2.47 12.81 21.50
N LEU A 159 -1.18 13.06 21.28
CA LEU A 159 -0.16 13.13 22.34
C LEU A 159 0.80 14.31 22.07
N PRO A 160 0.45 15.52 22.52
CA PRO A 160 1.25 16.72 22.25
C PRO A 160 2.70 16.65 22.76
N SER A 161 2.97 15.81 23.75
CA SER A 161 4.31 15.63 24.35
C SER A 161 5.15 14.51 23.72
N LYS A 162 4.57 13.67 22.85
CA LYS A 162 5.27 12.55 22.19
C LYS A 162 4.78 12.40 20.75
N GLU A 163 5.68 12.49 19.77
CA GLU A 163 5.32 12.27 18.37
C GLU A 163 4.87 10.82 18.14
N VAL A 164 3.58 10.62 17.91
CA VAL A 164 3.02 9.31 17.57
C VAL A 164 3.28 9.03 16.09
N PRO A 165 3.92 7.91 15.74
CA PRO A 165 4.11 7.52 14.35
C PRO A 165 2.76 7.40 13.63
N VAL A 166 2.65 7.97 12.43
CA VAL A 166 1.40 7.98 11.66
C VAL A 166 0.85 6.58 11.41
N GLY A 167 1.72 5.57 11.30
CA GLY A 167 1.31 4.18 11.07
C GLY A 167 0.48 3.60 12.22
N VAL A 168 0.68 4.08 13.44
CA VAL A 168 -0.17 3.69 14.58
C VAL A 168 -1.59 4.25 14.42
N THR A 169 -1.68 5.54 14.05
CA THR A 169 -2.97 6.21 13.85
C THR A 169 -3.74 5.60 12.68
N THR A 170 -3.07 5.30 11.56
CA THR A 170 -3.71 4.62 10.42
C THR A 170 -4.14 3.20 10.76
N ALA A 171 -3.39 2.47 11.59
CA ALA A 171 -3.79 1.14 12.06
C ALA A 171 -5.06 1.17 12.90
N ILE A 172 -5.17 2.12 13.84
CA ILE A 172 -6.39 2.28 14.67
C ILE A 172 -7.60 2.57 13.79
N LEU A 173 -7.49 3.54 12.88
CA LEU A 173 -8.55 3.89 11.94
C LEU A 173 -8.91 2.73 11.00
N GLY A 174 -7.90 1.99 10.55
CA GLY A 174 -8.05 0.86 9.65
C GLY A 174 -8.75 -0.34 10.28
N VAL A 175 -8.42 -0.68 11.53
CA VAL A 175 -9.12 -1.73 12.28
C VAL A 175 -10.60 -1.37 12.43
N PHE A 176 -10.90 -0.14 12.83
CA PHE A 176 -12.28 0.33 12.94
C PHE A 176 -13.04 0.19 11.62
N PHE A 177 -12.44 0.62 10.52
CA PHE A 177 -13.03 0.50 9.19
C PHE A 177 -13.32 -0.95 8.78
N VAL A 178 -12.37 -1.86 8.97
CA VAL A 178 -12.54 -3.28 8.61
C VAL A 178 -13.64 -3.94 9.46
N VAL A 179 -13.68 -3.67 10.77
CA VAL A 179 -14.73 -4.21 11.65
C VAL A 179 -16.12 -3.75 11.19
N VAL A 180 -16.28 -2.47 10.86
CA VAL A 180 -17.55 -1.93 10.34
C VAL A 180 -17.93 -2.61 9.03
N LEU A 181 -16.98 -2.78 8.09
CA LEU A 181 -17.25 -3.43 6.80
C LEU A 181 -17.68 -4.89 6.95
N VAL A 182 -17.00 -5.67 7.78
CA VAL A 182 -17.34 -7.09 8.01
C VAL A 182 -18.74 -7.19 8.61
N ARG A 183 -19.07 -6.36 9.61
CA ARG A 183 -20.39 -6.35 10.24
C ARG A 183 -21.52 -6.01 9.27
N ARG A 184 -21.31 -5.07 8.33
CA ARG A 184 -22.34 -4.71 7.33
C ARG A 184 -22.62 -5.84 6.35
N LYS A 185 -21.63 -6.67 6.00
CA LYS A 185 -21.83 -7.82 5.10
C LYS A 185 -22.50 -9.02 5.75
N THR A 186 -22.41 -9.16 7.07
CA THR A 186 -23.10 -10.24 7.81
C THR A 186 -24.58 -9.91 8.07
N LEU A 187 -24.96 -8.64 7.96
CA LEU A 187 -26.33 -8.14 8.20
C LEU A 187 -27.15 -7.94 6.92
N ALA A 188 -26.59 -8.25 5.75
CA ALA A 188 -27.24 -8.21 4.44
C ALA A 188 -27.28 -9.61 3.83
#